data_AF-A0A935PWY9-F1
#
_entry.id   AF-A0A935PWY9-F1
#
_cell.length_a   1.000
_cell.length_b   1.000
_cell.length_c   1.000
_cell.angle_alpha   90.00
_cell.angle_beta   90.00
_cell.angle_gamma   90.00
#
_symmetry.space_group_name_H-M   'P 1'
#
loop_
_entity.id
_entity.type
_entity.pdbx_description
1 polymer ?
#
loop_
_entity_poly.entity_id
_entity_poly.type
_entity_poly.pdbx_seq_one_letter_code
_entity_poly.pdbx_strand_id
1 'polypeptide(L)'
;MSNHQDPDGTLSDSPPADATKLWRQLRASPRQASVWLELARDYRRHALPWQAGHAARQALRCDPAIRPQLDALDLGPWQDPAAGDAQLGRPTLPQASALVEQFSARTQACPGDWLTWLYLARLHELPPLATREPTAPAAASTAHAEALARATALEAITGETVHWLGVWRLNAGDAEGAVTALARLVDVRPLRHGSMMYLGEALLRIGNVAAAEKAFSRASLSANPDFLLNLSARVYAHNYWQEAIAVLNKALALRPQHVPTWLALARIQSEVYALADCRASLDRLQALAPAHPEATLLAAGLHGRMGDARAHLAALQAAYASGDPLSRLASSVAMTALYHDDLPPADVAALHRRLCAPIEAAVVEKTDFPNPRSTTRRLRIGYVTGDLHRQHPVNLFMLPVLQRHDHRRFEIAIYHTGHMHDAYTRQARSSADRWLEAAALDDAALQQAILADEVDILVDLAGHRVAPPRTVCSAQRRDAWTLKDLPRDYDIPHRLPRIVVSALRPAGFRCQHQHIVRQVIEPNDKRSRSEGRSSFRRFPRKIAGLPEHGPWSCSRGPEKHVIIITR
;
A
#
# COMPACT_ATOMS: atom_id res chain seq x y z
N MET A 1 -5.69 -61.31 -22.94
CA MET A 1 -5.58 -60.56 -21.67
C MET A 1 -4.80 -59.30 -21.98
N SER A 2 -5.50 -58.21 -22.31
CA SER A 2 -4.88 -56.93 -22.66
C SER A 2 -5.39 -55.87 -21.69
N ASN A 3 -4.45 -55.14 -21.12
CA ASN A 3 -4.63 -53.95 -20.28
C ASN A 3 -5.56 -52.93 -20.93
N HIS A 4 -6.55 -52.46 -20.17
CA HIS A 4 -7.08 -51.12 -20.32
C HIS A 4 -6.88 -50.38 -18.99
N GLN A 5 -5.93 -49.45 -18.99
CA GLN A 5 -5.89 -48.33 -18.07
C GLN A 5 -6.82 -47.26 -18.66
N ASP A 6 -7.88 -46.90 -17.92
CA ASP A 6 -8.67 -45.70 -18.20
C ASP A 6 -7.85 -44.45 -17.82
N PRO A 7 -7.67 -43.47 -18.73
CA PRO A 7 -6.88 -42.27 -18.49
C PRO A 7 -7.75 -41.04 -18.15
N ASP A 8 -8.90 -41.21 -17.50
CA ASP A 8 -9.74 -40.09 -17.04
C ASP A 8 -9.88 -40.11 -15.51
N GLY A 9 -8.88 -39.54 -14.84
CA GLY A 9 -8.93 -39.20 -13.41
C GLY A 9 -9.87 -38.02 -13.16
N THR A 10 -11.17 -38.20 -13.41
CA THR A 10 -12.19 -37.32 -12.83
C THR A 10 -12.19 -37.56 -11.31
N LEU A 11 -11.88 -36.51 -10.55
CA LEU A 11 -12.01 -36.50 -9.10
C LEU A 11 -13.41 -36.99 -8.73
N SER A 12 -13.48 -38.18 -8.15
CA SER A 12 -14.70 -38.76 -7.58
C SER A 12 -15.29 -37.75 -6.59
N ASP A 13 -16.43 -37.16 -6.96
CA ASP A 13 -17.23 -36.28 -6.10
C ASP A 13 -17.82 -37.14 -4.97
N SER A 14 -17.11 -37.18 -3.85
CA SER A 14 -17.60 -37.80 -2.62
C SER A 14 -18.90 -37.13 -2.17
N PRO A 15 -19.86 -37.85 -1.57
CA PRO A 15 -21.14 -37.28 -1.16
C PRO A 15 -20.93 -36.08 -0.21
N PRO A 16 -21.82 -35.06 -0.25
CA PRO A 16 -21.64 -33.84 0.51
C PRO A 16 -21.54 -34.13 2.01
N ALA A 17 -20.39 -33.81 2.61
CA ALA A 17 -20.28 -33.78 4.06
C ALA A 17 -21.24 -32.70 4.61
N ASP A 18 -22.05 -33.06 5.60
CA ASP A 18 -22.89 -32.13 6.34
C ASP A 18 -22.02 -30.99 6.91
N ALA A 19 -22.23 -29.75 6.42
CA ALA A 19 -21.46 -28.58 6.85
C ALA A 19 -21.52 -28.38 8.38
N THR A 20 -22.63 -28.75 9.01
CA THR A 20 -22.78 -28.71 10.48
C THR A 20 -21.84 -29.71 11.16
N LYS A 21 -21.61 -30.87 10.55
CA LYS A 21 -20.63 -31.86 11.00
C LYS A 21 -19.20 -31.34 10.82
N LEU A 22 -18.88 -30.72 9.68
CA LEU A 22 -17.56 -30.12 9.44
C LEU A 22 -17.21 -29.08 10.49
N TRP A 23 -18.13 -28.16 10.82
CA TRP A 23 -17.91 -27.15 11.85
C TRP A 23 -17.76 -27.73 13.26
N ARG A 24 -18.49 -28.81 13.59
CA ARG A 24 -18.29 -29.55 14.85
C ARG A 24 -16.90 -30.19 14.91
N GLN A 25 -16.46 -30.84 13.82
CA GLN A 25 -15.13 -31.44 13.73
C GLN A 25 -14.04 -30.38 13.85
N LEU A 26 -14.22 -29.23 13.19
CA LEU A 26 -13.26 -28.15 13.24
C LEU A 26 -13.12 -27.57 14.66
N ARG A 27 -14.22 -27.41 15.40
CA ARG A 27 -14.17 -26.97 16.81
C ARG A 27 -13.45 -27.98 17.71
N ALA A 28 -13.55 -29.27 17.43
CA ALA A 28 -12.80 -30.30 18.15
C ALA A 28 -11.32 -30.32 17.77
N SER A 29 -11.01 -30.07 16.49
CA SER A 29 -9.66 -30.17 15.92
C SER A 29 -9.36 -28.99 14.96
N PRO A 30 -9.07 -27.78 15.48
CA PRO A 30 -8.94 -26.57 14.65
C PRO A 30 -7.76 -26.59 13.67
N ARG A 31 -6.78 -27.47 13.90
CA ARG A 31 -5.57 -27.65 13.09
C ARG A 31 -5.69 -28.75 12.03
N GLN A 32 -6.87 -29.36 11.86
CA GLN A 32 -7.06 -30.45 10.92
C GLN A 32 -7.24 -29.90 9.49
N ALA A 33 -6.18 -29.98 8.69
CA ALA A 33 -6.15 -29.44 7.32
C ALA A 33 -7.25 -30.02 6.41
N SER A 34 -7.57 -31.32 6.55
CA SER A 34 -8.61 -31.97 5.74
C SER A 34 -10.00 -31.39 5.98
N VAL A 35 -10.33 -30.97 7.21
CA VAL A 35 -11.63 -30.35 7.51
C VAL A 35 -11.74 -28.98 6.85
N TRP A 36 -10.66 -28.20 6.85
CA TRP A 36 -10.61 -26.93 6.14
C TRP A 36 -10.71 -27.10 4.61
N LEU A 37 -10.10 -28.14 4.05
CA LEU A 37 -10.23 -28.48 2.63
C LEU A 37 -11.68 -28.82 2.26
N GLU A 38 -12.39 -29.62 3.07
CA GLU A 38 -13.80 -29.92 2.83
C GLU A 38 -14.69 -28.68 2.97
N LEU A 39 -14.40 -27.79 3.93
CA LEU A 39 -15.10 -26.50 4.03
C LEU A 39 -14.88 -25.65 2.77
N ALA A 40 -13.67 -25.61 2.22
CA ALA A 40 -13.40 -24.89 0.97
C ALA A 40 -14.23 -25.46 -0.21
N ARG A 41 -14.36 -26.79 -0.30
CA ARG A 41 -15.25 -27.44 -1.29
C ARG A 41 -16.71 -27.08 -1.07
N ASP A 42 -17.15 -27.10 0.19
CA ASP A 42 -18.53 -26.75 0.53
C ASP A 42 -18.87 -25.31 0.12
N TYR A 43 -18.02 -24.35 0.48
CA TYR A 43 -18.20 -22.96 0.09
C TYR A 43 -18.20 -22.74 -1.41
N ARG A 44 -17.35 -23.47 -2.15
CA ARG A 44 -17.37 -23.44 -3.62
C ARG A 44 -18.74 -23.85 -4.16
N ARG A 45 -19.32 -24.94 -3.66
CA ARG A 45 -20.66 -25.41 -4.10
C ARG A 45 -21.76 -24.38 -3.83
N HIS A 46 -21.61 -23.57 -2.79
CA HIS A 46 -22.54 -22.50 -2.43
C HIS A 46 -22.20 -21.14 -3.03
N ALA A 47 -21.24 -21.06 -3.96
CA ALA A 47 -20.78 -19.81 -4.57
C ALA A 47 -20.38 -18.74 -3.54
N LEU A 48 -19.65 -19.16 -2.50
CA LEU A 48 -19.12 -18.32 -1.42
C LEU A 48 -17.58 -18.21 -1.54
N PRO A 49 -17.04 -17.49 -2.55
CA PRO A 49 -15.62 -17.51 -2.87
C PRO A 49 -14.73 -16.92 -1.76
N TRP A 50 -15.24 -15.96 -0.98
CA TRP A 50 -14.47 -15.35 0.11
C TRP A 50 -14.24 -16.33 1.26
N GLN A 51 -15.29 -17.06 1.64
CA GLN A 51 -15.21 -18.09 2.65
C GLN A 51 -14.39 -19.29 2.15
N ALA A 52 -14.55 -19.68 0.88
CA ALA A 52 -13.77 -20.74 0.26
C ALA A 52 -12.28 -20.42 0.27
N GLY A 53 -11.90 -19.20 -0.11
CA GLY A 53 -10.50 -18.77 -0.11
C GLY A 53 -9.92 -18.65 1.30
N HIS A 54 -10.71 -18.23 2.30
CA HIS A 54 -10.27 -18.25 3.69
C HIS A 54 -10.00 -19.68 4.16
N ALA A 55 -10.95 -20.60 3.94
CA ALA A 55 -10.79 -22.00 4.29
C ALA A 55 -9.57 -22.62 3.62
N ALA A 56 -9.35 -22.34 2.33
CA ALA A 56 -8.16 -22.78 1.59
C ALA A 56 -6.84 -22.30 2.22
N ARG A 57 -6.76 -21.01 2.60
CA ARG A 57 -5.57 -20.46 3.27
C ARG A 57 -5.34 -21.08 4.65
N GLN A 58 -6.39 -21.36 5.42
CA GLN A 58 -6.25 -22.03 6.71
C GLN A 58 -5.82 -23.49 6.54
N ALA A 59 -6.37 -24.18 5.55
CA ALA A 59 -5.98 -25.53 5.21
C ALA A 59 -4.47 -25.58 4.91
N LEU A 60 -3.98 -24.69 4.02
CA LEU A 60 -2.57 -24.61 3.64
C LEU A 60 -1.65 -24.26 4.81
N ARG A 61 -2.12 -23.45 5.77
CA ARG A 61 -1.38 -23.15 7.01
C ARG A 61 -1.26 -24.36 7.93
N CYS A 62 -2.28 -25.21 7.95
CA CYS A 62 -2.27 -26.42 8.77
C CYS A 62 -1.38 -27.50 8.15
N ASP A 63 -1.45 -27.66 6.83
CA ASP A 63 -0.62 -28.60 6.08
C ASP A 63 -0.31 -28.03 4.67
N PRO A 64 0.93 -27.59 4.41
CA PRO A 64 1.34 -27.12 3.10
C PRO A 64 1.23 -28.18 1.98
N ALA A 65 1.24 -29.47 2.32
CA ALA A 65 1.21 -30.57 1.35
C ALA A 65 -0.12 -30.69 0.59
N ILE A 66 -1.20 -30.09 1.10
CA ILE A 66 -2.53 -30.14 0.47
C ILE A 66 -2.68 -29.17 -0.72
N ARG A 67 -1.63 -28.39 -1.03
CA ARG A 67 -1.65 -27.36 -2.08
C ARG A 67 -2.20 -27.88 -3.43
N PRO A 68 -1.77 -29.05 -3.95
CA PRO A 68 -2.30 -29.57 -5.21
C PRO A 68 -3.82 -29.80 -5.17
N GLN A 69 -4.34 -30.27 -4.04
CA GLN A 69 -5.78 -30.48 -3.86
C GLN A 69 -6.56 -29.17 -3.88
N LEU A 70 -6.01 -28.11 -3.28
CA LEU A 70 -6.65 -26.78 -3.29
C LEU A 70 -6.62 -26.13 -4.68
N ASP A 71 -5.51 -26.25 -5.39
CA ASP A 71 -5.37 -25.70 -6.74
C ASP A 71 -6.34 -26.39 -7.72
N ALA A 72 -6.63 -27.68 -7.51
CA ALA A 72 -7.64 -28.42 -8.29
C ALA A 72 -9.10 -28.00 -8.00
N LEU A 73 -9.37 -27.22 -6.95
CA LEU A 73 -10.74 -26.82 -6.62
C LEU A 73 -11.27 -25.65 -7.43
N ASP A 74 -10.43 -24.96 -8.21
CA ASP A 74 -10.81 -23.76 -8.98
C ASP A 74 -11.63 -22.76 -8.15
N LEU A 75 -11.08 -22.34 -7.00
CA LEU A 75 -11.73 -21.41 -6.07
C LEU A 75 -11.68 -19.95 -6.54
N GLY A 76 -11.36 -19.70 -7.81
CA GLY A 76 -10.95 -18.39 -8.30
C GLY A 76 -9.62 -17.92 -7.68
N PRO A 77 -9.34 -16.61 -7.66
CA PRO A 77 -8.07 -16.06 -7.19
C PRO A 77 -8.01 -16.01 -5.66
N TRP A 78 -8.17 -17.15 -4.99
CA TRP A 78 -8.19 -17.25 -3.52
C TRP A 78 -6.88 -16.83 -2.83
N GLN A 79 -5.81 -16.73 -3.62
CA GLN A 79 -4.50 -16.22 -3.20
C GLN A 79 -4.40 -14.71 -3.32
N ASP A 80 -5.24 -14.08 -4.17
CA ASP A 80 -5.28 -12.63 -4.31
C ASP A 80 -6.05 -12.02 -3.13
N PRO A 81 -5.37 -11.30 -2.22
CA PRO A 81 -6.04 -10.63 -1.12
C PRO A 81 -7.04 -9.58 -1.63
N ALA A 82 -6.80 -8.97 -2.79
CA ALA A 82 -7.69 -7.94 -3.35
C ALA A 82 -9.05 -8.51 -3.78
N ALA A 83 -9.11 -9.80 -4.13
CA ALA A 83 -10.33 -10.50 -4.52
C ALA A 83 -11.02 -11.26 -3.36
N GLY A 84 -10.33 -11.41 -2.22
CA GLY A 84 -10.80 -12.21 -1.09
C GLY A 84 -11.52 -11.44 0.03
N ASP A 85 -11.52 -12.05 1.22
CA ASP A 85 -12.05 -11.51 2.48
C ASP A 85 -11.28 -10.27 2.99
N ALA A 86 -10.14 -9.90 2.41
CA ALA A 86 -9.47 -8.64 2.76
C ALA A 86 -10.30 -7.41 2.35
N GLN A 87 -11.25 -7.58 1.41
CA GLN A 87 -12.21 -6.53 1.06
C GLN A 87 -13.07 -6.09 2.25
N LEU A 88 -13.32 -6.95 3.23
CA LEU A 88 -14.01 -6.60 4.48
C LEU A 88 -13.26 -5.56 5.32
N GLY A 89 -11.97 -5.36 5.04
CA GLY A 89 -11.15 -4.29 5.60
C GLY A 89 -11.28 -2.94 4.89
N ARG A 90 -12.18 -2.78 3.91
CA ARG A 90 -12.46 -1.48 3.28
C ARG A 90 -13.43 -0.67 4.15
N PRO A 91 -13.38 0.68 4.09
CA PRO A 91 -14.33 1.54 4.79
C PRO A 91 -15.76 1.45 4.22
N THR A 92 -15.90 1.15 2.94
CA THR A 92 -17.17 0.94 2.24
C THR A 92 -17.06 -0.25 1.28
N LEU A 93 -18.18 -0.92 1.02
CA LEU A 93 -18.26 -2.01 0.03
C LEU A 93 -19.52 -1.84 -0.82
N PRO A 94 -19.39 -1.69 -2.16
CA PRO A 94 -20.56 -1.47 -3.01
C PRO A 94 -21.61 -2.57 -3.01
N GLN A 95 -21.18 -3.81 -2.83
CA GLN A 95 -22.04 -4.99 -2.87
C GLN A 95 -22.49 -5.42 -1.48
N ALA A 96 -22.32 -4.58 -0.44
CA ALA A 96 -22.57 -4.97 0.95
C ALA A 96 -23.98 -5.52 1.18
N SER A 97 -25.03 -4.89 0.64
CA SER A 97 -26.41 -5.33 0.83
C SER A 97 -26.68 -6.72 0.22
N ALA A 98 -26.17 -6.96 -1.00
CA ALA A 98 -26.32 -8.26 -1.66
C ALA A 98 -25.56 -9.37 -0.90
N LEU A 99 -24.37 -9.05 -0.39
CA LEU A 99 -23.59 -9.98 0.44
C LEU A 99 -24.29 -10.28 1.77
N VAL A 100 -24.91 -9.28 2.41
CA VAL A 100 -25.71 -9.48 3.64
C VAL A 100 -26.85 -10.45 3.39
N GLU A 101 -27.59 -10.30 2.30
CA GLU A 101 -28.68 -11.21 1.94
C GLU A 101 -28.16 -12.64 1.72
N GLN A 102 -27.13 -12.80 0.88
CA GLN A 102 -26.54 -14.10 0.56
C GLN A 102 -26.00 -14.80 1.81
N PHE A 103 -25.29 -14.07 2.68
CA PHE A 103 -24.68 -14.64 3.88
C PHE A 103 -25.73 -14.92 4.97
N SER A 104 -26.79 -14.11 5.06
CA SER A 104 -27.91 -14.38 5.97
C SER A 104 -28.62 -15.68 5.60
N ALA A 105 -28.89 -15.91 4.31
CA ALA A 105 -29.45 -17.17 3.81
C ALA A 105 -28.54 -18.36 4.15
N ARG A 106 -27.22 -18.20 4.01
CA ARG A 106 -26.26 -19.24 4.40
C ARG A 106 -26.31 -19.54 5.90
N THR A 107 -26.35 -18.53 6.76
CA THR A 107 -26.41 -18.77 8.22
C THR A 107 -27.75 -19.35 8.68
N GLN A 108 -28.84 -19.13 7.95
CA GLN A 108 -30.11 -19.82 8.19
C GLN A 108 -30.03 -21.31 7.83
N ALA A 109 -29.42 -21.62 6.68
CA ALA A 109 -29.22 -23.01 6.23
C ALA A 109 -28.16 -23.78 7.06
N CYS A 110 -27.13 -23.09 7.54
CA CYS A 110 -26.07 -23.65 8.39
C CYS A 110 -25.79 -22.74 9.59
N PRO A 111 -26.59 -22.84 10.68
CA PRO A 111 -26.44 -21.97 11.85
C PRO A 111 -25.08 -22.09 12.56
N GLY A 112 -24.37 -23.20 12.35
CA GLY A 112 -23.04 -23.46 12.92
C GLY A 112 -21.87 -22.83 12.15
N ASP A 113 -22.15 -22.10 11.05
CA ASP A 113 -21.17 -21.49 10.16
C ASP A 113 -20.52 -20.23 10.76
N TRP A 114 -19.47 -20.45 11.55
CA TRP A 114 -18.73 -19.39 12.24
C TRP A 114 -18.25 -18.29 11.30
N LEU A 115 -17.66 -18.68 10.17
CA LEU A 115 -17.01 -17.74 9.26
C LEU A 115 -18.02 -16.81 8.60
N THR A 116 -19.18 -17.34 8.21
CA THR A 116 -20.25 -16.54 7.62
C THR A 116 -20.87 -15.58 8.65
N TRP A 117 -21.04 -16.02 9.90
CA TRP A 117 -21.44 -15.12 10.99
C TRP A 117 -20.42 -14.00 11.24
N LEU A 118 -19.12 -14.31 11.21
CA LEU A 118 -18.06 -13.32 11.33
C LEU A 118 -18.13 -12.29 10.19
N TYR A 119 -18.37 -12.74 8.95
CA TYR A 119 -18.47 -11.85 7.79
C TYR A 119 -19.71 -10.96 7.87
N LEU A 120 -20.86 -11.51 8.29
CA LEU A 120 -22.07 -10.73 8.56
C LEU A 120 -21.85 -9.67 9.62
N ALA A 121 -21.18 -10.02 10.72
CA ALA A 121 -20.86 -9.06 11.77
C ALA A 121 -20.09 -7.86 11.20
N ARG A 122 -19.11 -8.08 10.31
CA ARG A 122 -18.39 -6.97 9.66
C ARG A 122 -19.25 -6.22 8.65
N LEU A 123 -20.04 -6.91 7.82
CA LEU A 123 -20.89 -6.26 6.82
C LEU A 123 -21.93 -5.32 7.46
N HIS A 124 -22.50 -5.70 8.60
CA HIS A 124 -23.44 -4.85 9.34
C HIS A 124 -22.80 -3.60 9.99
N GLU A 125 -21.47 -3.54 10.10
CA GLU A 125 -20.74 -2.33 10.52
C GLU A 125 -20.49 -1.36 9.37
N LEU A 126 -20.57 -1.82 8.11
CA LEU A 126 -20.24 -0.98 6.97
C LEU A 126 -21.36 0.02 6.72
N PRO A 127 -21.03 1.31 6.52
CA PRO A 127 -22.03 2.30 6.16
C PRO A 127 -22.61 1.95 4.77
N PRO A 128 -23.91 2.17 4.54
CA PRO A 128 -24.49 2.05 3.21
C PRO A 128 -23.79 3.02 2.26
N LEU A 129 -23.57 2.60 1.00
CA LEU A 129 -23.12 3.51 -0.04
C LEU A 129 -24.17 4.59 -0.24
N ALA A 130 -23.89 5.81 0.22
CA ALA A 130 -24.60 7.06 -0.02
C ALA A 130 -25.96 6.92 -0.75
N THR A 131 -26.94 6.30 -0.09
CA THR A 131 -28.33 6.60 -0.35
C THR A 131 -28.61 7.87 0.45
N ARG A 132 -29.27 8.85 -0.18
CA ARG A 132 -29.73 10.08 0.48
C ARG A 132 -30.75 9.84 1.60
N GLU A 133 -31.03 8.58 1.92
CA GLU A 133 -31.94 8.19 2.98
C GLU A 133 -31.17 7.66 4.19
N PRO A 134 -31.34 8.27 5.38
CA PRO A 134 -30.78 7.75 6.62
C PRO A 134 -31.48 6.43 6.94
N THR A 135 -30.82 5.31 6.70
CA THR A 135 -31.25 4.04 7.30
C THR A 135 -31.02 4.14 8.81
N ALA A 136 -32.01 3.67 9.59
CA ALA A 136 -32.05 3.86 11.03
C ALA A 136 -30.83 3.18 11.72
N PRO A 137 -29.98 3.94 12.43
CA PRO A 137 -28.72 3.43 13.02
C PRO A 137 -28.93 2.32 14.06
N ALA A 138 -30.12 2.22 14.66
CA ALA A 138 -30.45 1.23 15.68
C ALA A 138 -30.54 -0.21 15.14
N ALA A 139 -31.12 -0.42 13.96
CA ALA A 139 -31.35 -1.76 13.40
C ALA A 139 -30.05 -2.44 12.91
N ALA A 140 -29.16 -1.66 12.29
CA ALA A 140 -27.83 -2.12 11.90
C ALA A 140 -26.98 -2.50 13.12
N SER A 141 -27.08 -1.73 14.20
CA SER A 141 -26.40 -2.02 15.48
C SER A 141 -26.89 -3.31 16.12
N THR A 142 -28.19 -3.64 16.06
CA THR A 142 -28.71 -4.90 16.60
C THR A 142 -28.31 -6.10 15.76
N ALA A 143 -28.36 -6.01 14.42
CA ALA A 143 -27.95 -7.10 13.53
C ALA A 143 -26.45 -7.42 13.67
N HIS A 144 -25.61 -6.38 13.77
CA HIS A 144 -24.19 -6.54 14.09
C HIS A 144 -23.98 -7.28 15.42
N ALA A 145 -24.66 -6.84 16.49
CA ALA A 145 -24.50 -7.43 17.81
C ALA A 145 -24.91 -8.92 17.85
N GLU A 146 -25.99 -9.28 17.16
CA GLU A 146 -26.42 -10.68 17.03
C GLU A 146 -25.39 -11.53 16.27
N ALA A 147 -24.97 -11.07 15.09
CA ALA A 147 -23.97 -11.78 14.28
C ALA A 147 -22.64 -11.94 15.03
N LEU A 148 -22.20 -10.91 15.74
CA LEU A 148 -21.00 -10.94 16.57
C LEU A 148 -21.13 -11.94 17.72
N ALA A 149 -22.27 -11.96 18.42
CA ALA A 149 -22.52 -12.89 19.50
C ALA A 149 -22.51 -14.34 19.00
N ARG A 150 -23.13 -14.60 17.83
CA ARG A 150 -23.10 -15.92 17.18
C ARG A 150 -21.70 -16.33 16.76
N ALA A 151 -20.96 -15.46 16.08
CA ALA A 151 -19.59 -15.75 15.68
C ALA A 151 -18.69 -16.04 16.89
N THR A 152 -18.79 -15.24 17.95
CA THR A 152 -18.01 -15.45 19.18
C THR A 152 -18.37 -16.79 19.86
N ALA A 153 -19.65 -17.18 19.86
CA ALA A 153 -20.07 -18.47 20.43
C ALA A 153 -19.64 -19.69 19.60
N LEU A 154 -19.38 -19.53 18.30
CA LEU A 154 -19.12 -20.62 17.36
C LEU A 154 -17.63 -20.80 16.99
N GLU A 155 -16.76 -19.89 17.45
CA GLU A 155 -15.35 -19.89 17.06
C GLU A 155 -14.60 -21.14 17.54
N ALA A 156 -13.76 -21.70 16.66
CA ALA A 156 -12.93 -22.86 16.97
C ALA A 156 -11.68 -22.50 17.80
N ILE A 157 -11.27 -21.24 17.74
CA ILE A 157 -10.13 -20.70 18.46
C ILE A 157 -10.61 -19.45 19.20
N THR A 158 -10.47 -19.43 20.52
CA THR A 158 -10.92 -18.31 21.35
C THR A 158 -10.27 -17.00 20.93
N GLY A 159 -11.10 -15.99 20.69
CA GLY A 159 -10.70 -14.66 20.26
C GLY A 159 -10.37 -14.51 18.78
N GLU A 160 -10.64 -15.52 17.94
CA GLU A 160 -10.42 -15.45 16.49
C GLU A 160 -11.41 -14.47 15.83
N THR A 161 -12.66 -14.43 16.31
CA THR A 161 -13.69 -13.52 15.80
C THR A 161 -13.29 -12.05 16.00
N VAL A 162 -12.93 -11.71 17.24
CA VAL A 162 -12.53 -10.35 17.62
C VAL A 162 -11.23 -9.94 16.93
N HIS A 163 -10.34 -10.89 16.64
CA HIS A 163 -9.12 -10.64 15.88
C HIS A 163 -9.40 -10.10 14.49
N TRP A 164 -10.17 -10.83 13.70
CA TRP A 164 -10.43 -10.47 12.32
C TRP A 164 -11.21 -9.16 12.22
N LEU A 165 -12.18 -8.93 13.11
CA LEU A 165 -12.84 -7.63 13.21
C LEU A 165 -11.86 -6.50 13.53
N GLY A 166 -10.94 -6.71 14.48
CA GLY A 166 -9.90 -5.73 14.79
C GLY A 166 -8.98 -5.44 13.60
N VAL A 167 -8.57 -6.47 12.85
CA VAL A 167 -7.77 -6.34 11.63
C VAL A 167 -8.52 -5.57 10.53
N TRP A 168 -9.79 -5.90 10.29
CA TRP A 168 -10.59 -5.23 9.27
C TRP A 168 -10.90 -3.78 9.63
N ARG A 169 -11.20 -3.48 10.90
CA ARG A 169 -11.36 -2.10 11.39
C ARG A 169 -10.08 -1.30 11.20
N LEU A 170 -8.93 -1.88 11.55
CA LEU A 170 -7.63 -1.24 11.33
C LEU A 170 -7.41 -0.93 9.85
N ASN A 171 -7.67 -1.89 8.97
CA ASN A 171 -7.53 -1.70 7.52
C ASN A 171 -8.50 -0.64 6.98
N ALA A 172 -9.69 -0.52 7.58
CA ALA A 172 -10.70 0.47 7.22
C ALA A 172 -10.38 1.88 7.76
N GLY A 173 -9.30 2.02 8.53
CA GLY A 173 -8.87 3.28 9.15
C GLY A 173 -9.41 3.52 10.57
N ASP A 174 -10.26 2.64 11.09
CA ASP A 174 -10.75 2.67 12.47
C ASP A 174 -9.72 2.06 13.43
N ALA A 175 -8.66 2.84 13.70
CA ALA A 175 -7.60 2.41 14.61
C ALA A 175 -8.07 2.31 16.06
N GLU A 176 -9.01 3.15 16.50
CA GLU A 176 -9.54 3.12 17.88
C GLU A 176 -10.39 1.87 18.14
N GLY A 177 -11.30 1.54 17.22
CA GLY A 177 -12.07 0.31 17.28
C GLY A 177 -11.21 -0.95 17.14
N ALA A 178 -10.11 -0.88 16.38
CA ALA A 178 -9.11 -1.94 16.32
C ALA A 178 -8.37 -2.13 17.66
N VAL A 179 -7.92 -1.06 18.31
CA VAL A 179 -7.31 -1.14 19.66
C VAL A 179 -8.29 -1.73 20.65
N THR A 180 -9.55 -1.28 20.65
CA THR A 180 -10.60 -1.77 21.56
C THR A 180 -10.83 -3.28 21.41
N ALA A 181 -10.84 -3.78 20.18
CA ALA A 181 -10.99 -5.20 19.89
C ALA A 181 -9.74 -5.99 20.28
N LEU A 182 -8.56 -5.58 19.80
CA LEU A 182 -7.33 -6.36 19.90
C LEU A 182 -6.71 -6.34 21.30
N ALA A 183 -6.89 -5.27 22.08
CA ALA A 183 -6.36 -5.17 23.45
C ALA A 183 -6.90 -6.29 24.37
N ARG A 184 -8.14 -6.74 24.14
CA ARG A 184 -8.77 -7.83 24.89
C ARG A 184 -8.12 -9.19 24.64
N LEU A 185 -7.37 -9.33 23.55
CA LEU A 185 -6.78 -10.59 23.12
C LEU A 185 -5.33 -10.79 23.59
N VAL A 186 -4.76 -9.79 24.24
CA VAL A 186 -3.34 -9.75 24.61
C VAL A 186 -2.97 -10.88 25.57
N ASP A 187 -3.87 -11.23 26.49
CA ASP A 187 -3.63 -12.27 27.50
C ASP A 187 -4.47 -13.53 27.30
N VAL A 188 -5.23 -13.60 26.21
CA VAL A 188 -5.97 -14.81 25.81
C VAL A 188 -4.99 -15.91 25.42
N ARG A 189 -5.19 -17.12 25.98
CA ARG A 189 -4.38 -18.30 25.69
C ARG A 189 -5.08 -19.20 24.68
N PRO A 190 -4.35 -19.80 23.72
CA PRO A 190 -2.91 -19.65 23.45
C PRO A 190 -2.54 -18.24 22.97
N LEU A 191 -1.32 -17.77 23.28
CA LEU A 191 -0.90 -16.40 22.94
C LEU A 191 -0.99 -16.13 21.45
N ARG A 192 -1.66 -15.04 21.09
CA ARG A 192 -1.92 -14.66 19.69
C ARG A 192 -0.98 -13.53 19.28
N HIS A 193 0.25 -13.90 18.90
CA HIS A 193 1.28 -12.96 18.44
C HIS A 193 0.78 -12.05 17.29
N GLY A 194 -0.07 -12.60 16.41
CA GLY A 194 -0.75 -11.82 15.37
C GLY A 194 -1.59 -10.67 15.93
N SER A 195 -2.41 -10.90 16.96
CA SER A 195 -3.20 -9.83 17.59
C SER A 195 -2.32 -8.74 18.17
N MET A 196 -1.19 -9.12 18.77
CA MET A 196 -0.23 -8.16 19.34
C MET A 196 0.44 -7.32 18.25
N MET A 197 0.77 -7.92 17.11
CA MET A 197 1.33 -7.21 15.95
C MET A 197 0.33 -6.19 15.38
N TYR A 198 -0.93 -6.56 15.18
CA TYR A 198 -1.96 -5.62 14.71
C TYR A 198 -2.33 -4.58 15.77
N LEU A 199 -2.30 -4.94 17.05
CA LEU A 199 -2.49 -3.99 18.15
C LEU A 199 -1.38 -2.94 18.15
N GLY A 200 -0.12 -3.34 17.95
CA GLY A 200 1.00 -2.43 17.83
C GLY A 200 0.79 -1.41 16.71
N GLU A 201 0.40 -1.87 15.52
CA GLU A 201 0.08 -0.98 14.39
C GLU A 201 -1.08 -0.03 14.73
N ALA A 202 -2.17 -0.54 15.30
CA ALA A 202 -3.31 0.28 15.69
C ALA A 202 -2.94 1.36 16.72
N LEU A 203 -2.11 1.00 17.71
CA LEU A 203 -1.59 1.92 18.73
C LEU A 203 -0.72 3.03 18.11
N LEU A 204 0.11 2.73 17.10
CA LEU A 204 0.87 3.75 16.38
C LEU A 204 -0.04 4.74 15.65
N ARG A 205 -1.09 4.25 15.00
CA ARG A 205 -2.04 5.10 14.25
C ARG A 205 -2.73 6.11 15.16
N ILE A 206 -3.07 5.73 16.40
CA ILE A 206 -3.63 6.64 17.41
C ILE A 206 -2.55 7.44 18.18
N GLY A 207 -1.26 7.21 17.90
CA GLY A 207 -0.15 7.95 18.51
C GLY A 207 0.35 7.43 19.85
N ASN A 208 -0.10 6.25 20.31
CA ASN A 208 0.38 5.63 21.54
C ASN A 208 1.62 4.76 21.29
N VAL A 209 2.75 5.42 21.04
CA VAL A 209 4.04 4.82 20.68
C VAL A 209 4.53 3.83 21.73
N ALA A 210 4.52 4.20 23.01
CA ALA A 210 5.05 3.36 24.08
C ALA A 210 4.27 2.05 24.26
N ALA A 211 2.94 2.07 24.08
CA ALA A 211 2.14 0.85 24.11
C ALA A 211 2.36 -0.01 22.86
N ALA A 212 2.57 0.62 21.70
CA ALA A 212 2.86 -0.09 20.45
C ALA A 212 4.16 -0.89 20.53
N GLU A 213 5.23 -0.29 21.08
CA GLU A 213 6.52 -0.95 21.27
C GLU A 213 6.40 -2.20 22.18
N LYS A 214 5.61 -2.11 23.25
CA LYS A 214 5.31 -3.27 24.11
C LYS A 214 4.56 -4.36 23.33
N ALA A 215 3.60 -3.98 22.51
CA ALA A 215 2.83 -4.93 21.70
C ALA A 215 3.71 -5.65 20.66
N PHE A 216 4.58 -4.92 19.95
CA PHE A 216 5.54 -5.53 19.02
C PHE A 216 6.58 -6.39 19.72
N SER A 217 7.08 -5.98 20.89
CA SER A 217 8.01 -6.77 21.70
C SER A 217 7.39 -8.09 22.15
N ARG A 218 6.10 -8.10 22.52
CA ARG A 218 5.39 -9.35 22.82
C ARG A 218 5.13 -10.18 21.57
N ALA A 219 4.80 -9.55 20.44
CA ALA A 219 4.62 -10.25 19.17
C ALA A 219 5.90 -10.96 18.71
N SER A 220 7.07 -10.34 18.92
CA SER A 220 8.36 -10.89 18.52
C SER A 220 8.77 -12.15 19.31
N LEU A 221 8.07 -12.48 20.39
CA LEU A 221 8.28 -13.73 21.15
C LEU A 221 7.89 -15.00 20.37
N SER A 222 7.17 -14.85 19.25
CA SER A 222 6.81 -15.97 18.37
C SER A 222 8.01 -16.84 18.00
N ALA A 223 7.80 -18.16 17.99
CA ALA A 223 8.77 -19.14 17.51
C ALA A 223 8.57 -19.51 16.02
N ASN A 224 7.62 -18.86 15.33
CA ASN A 224 7.37 -19.10 13.91
C ASN A 224 8.20 -18.12 13.06
N PRO A 225 9.20 -18.59 12.27
CA PRO A 225 10.04 -17.72 11.46
C PRO A 225 9.29 -16.98 10.34
N ASP A 226 8.25 -17.58 9.76
CA ASP A 226 7.44 -16.94 8.72
C ASP A 226 6.59 -15.80 9.30
N PHE A 227 6.12 -15.97 10.55
CA PHE A 227 5.49 -14.89 11.29
C PHE A 227 6.49 -13.75 11.61
N LEU A 228 7.71 -14.08 12.05
CA LEU A 228 8.73 -13.07 12.35
C LEU A 228 9.13 -12.28 11.10
N LEU A 229 9.22 -12.93 9.94
CA LEU A 229 9.41 -12.24 8.66
C LEU A 229 8.29 -11.23 8.40
N ASN A 230 7.02 -11.62 8.57
CA ASN A 230 5.87 -10.72 8.41
C ASN A 230 5.86 -9.57 9.43
N LEU A 231 6.22 -9.86 10.69
CA LEU A 231 6.35 -8.86 11.74
C LEU A 231 7.42 -7.81 11.38
N SER A 232 8.58 -8.25 10.89
CA SER A 232 9.68 -7.36 10.50
C SER A 232 9.27 -6.35 9.44
N ALA A 233 8.52 -6.79 8.42
CA ALA A 233 8.03 -5.92 7.35
C ALA A 233 7.08 -4.84 7.89
N ARG A 234 6.22 -5.22 8.85
CA ARG A 234 5.26 -4.31 9.49
C ARG A 234 5.94 -3.29 10.38
N VAL A 235 6.84 -3.71 11.27
CA VAL A 235 7.55 -2.77 12.15
C VAL A 235 8.47 -1.85 11.34
N TYR A 236 9.12 -2.36 10.29
CA TYR A 236 9.93 -1.55 9.36
C TYR A 236 9.10 -0.47 8.66
N ALA A 237 7.87 -0.78 8.23
CA ALA A 237 6.96 0.21 7.63
C ALA A 237 6.70 1.42 8.56
N HIS A 238 6.85 1.23 9.88
CA HIS A 238 6.72 2.26 10.90
C HIS A 238 8.06 2.85 11.40
N ASN A 239 9.17 2.61 10.69
CA ASN A 239 10.52 3.12 10.99
C ASN A 239 11.26 2.43 12.13
N TYR A 240 10.75 1.31 12.63
CA TYR A 240 11.43 0.50 13.64
C TYR A 240 12.45 -0.43 12.96
N TRP A 241 13.46 0.15 12.32
CA TRP A 241 14.38 -0.59 11.47
C TRP A 241 15.39 -1.41 12.29
N GLN A 242 15.83 -0.93 13.45
CA GLN A 242 16.67 -1.72 14.37
C GLN A 242 15.93 -2.97 14.84
N GLU A 243 14.67 -2.80 15.25
CA GLU A 243 13.81 -3.89 15.71
C GLU A 243 13.47 -4.84 14.57
N ALA A 244 13.22 -4.33 13.36
CA ALA A 244 13.00 -5.15 12.18
C ALA A 244 14.21 -6.06 11.89
N ILE A 245 15.43 -5.50 11.93
CA ILE A 245 16.67 -6.26 11.75
C ILE A 245 16.83 -7.30 12.87
N ALA A 246 16.58 -6.94 14.13
CA ALA A 246 16.65 -7.87 15.25
C ALA A 246 15.65 -9.03 15.11
N VAL A 247 14.41 -8.75 14.68
CA VAL A 247 13.38 -9.76 14.41
C VAL A 247 13.77 -10.67 13.25
N LEU A 248 14.36 -10.13 12.18
CA LEU A 248 14.87 -10.92 11.06
C LEU A 248 16.03 -11.81 11.47
N ASN A 249 16.97 -11.31 12.28
CA ASN A 249 18.06 -12.11 12.81
C ASN A 249 17.54 -13.26 13.69
N LYS A 250 16.50 -13.02 14.50
CA LYS A 250 15.82 -14.09 15.23
C LYS A 250 15.18 -15.13 14.28
N ALA A 251 14.54 -14.68 13.20
CA ALA A 251 13.98 -15.58 12.20
C ALA A 251 15.08 -16.42 11.50
N LEU A 252 16.24 -15.83 11.22
CA LEU A 252 17.40 -16.53 10.66
C LEU A 252 18.03 -17.50 11.66
N ALA A 253 18.04 -17.20 12.96
CA ALA A 253 18.48 -18.15 13.98
C ALA A 253 17.61 -19.43 14.00
N LEU A 254 16.30 -19.29 13.71
CA LEU A 254 15.38 -20.42 13.59
C LEU A 254 15.48 -21.14 12.24
N ARG A 255 15.76 -20.40 11.14
CA ARG A 255 15.88 -20.94 9.79
C ARG A 255 17.05 -20.29 9.02
N PRO A 256 18.30 -20.74 9.23
CA PRO A 256 19.51 -20.03 8.74
C PRO A 256 19.67 -19.95 7.22
N GLN A 257 19.02 -20.84 6.47
CA GLN A 257 19.10 -20.93 5.01
C GLN A 257 17.86 -20.35 4.31
N HIS A 258 17.02 -19.59 5.02
CA HIS A 258 15.78 -19.07 4.47
C HIS A 258 16.01 -17.84 3.58
N VAL A 259 15.98 -18.05 2.26
CA VAL A 259 16.21 -17.01 1.24
C VAL A 259 15.29 -15.77 1.41
N PRO A 260 13.96 -15.90 1.63
CA PRO A 260 13.09 -14.73 1.82
C PRO A 260 13.48 -13.85 3.01
N THR A 261 13.97 -14.44 4.10
CA THR A 261 14.39 -13.69 5.29
C THR A 261 15.70 -12.95 5.04
N TRP A 262 16.67 -13.58 4.35
CA TRP A 262 17.90 -12.91 3.93
C TRP A 262 17.64 -11.75 2.97
N LEU A 263 16.72 -11.91 2.01
CA LEU A 263 16.30 -10.83 1.10
C LEU A 263 15.71 -9.65 1.86
N ALA A 264 14.81 -9.92 2.81
CA ALA A 264 14.21 -8.87 3.64
C ALA A 264 15.28 -8.14 4.47
N LEU A 265 16.26 -8.87 5.02
CA LEU A 265 17.36 -8.30 5.79
C LEU A 265 18.26 -7.40 4.93
N ALA A 266 18.72 -7.90 3.78
CA ALA A 266 19.55 -7.14 2.84
C ALA A 266 18.83 -5.86 2.36
N ARG A 267 17.54 -5.96 2.06
CA ARG A 267 16.73 -4.79 1.66
C ARG A 267 16.68 -3.73 2.74
N ILE A 268 16.37 -4.10 3.99
CA ILE A 268 16.33 -3.13 5.10
C ILE A 268 17.72 -2.53 5.35
N GLN A 269 18.77 -3.35 5.36
CA GLN A 269 20.16 -2.89 5.53
C GLN A 269 20.59 -1.89 4.44
N SER A 270 20.19 -2.13 3.19
CA SER A 270 20.41 -1.20 2.07
C SER A 270 19.69 0.13 2.29
N GLU A 271 18.43 0.10 2.71
CA GLU A 271 17.62 1.30 2.95
C GLU A 271 18.15 2.16 4.11
N VAL A 272 18.66 1.52 5.18
CA VAL A 272 19.20 2.22 6.36
C VAL A 272 20.71 2.54 6.24
N TYR A 273 21.30 2.33 5.05
CA TYR A 273 22.73 2.57 4.79
C TYR A 273 23.69 1.73 5.65
N ALA A 274 23.26 0.57 6.16
CA ALA A 274 24.13 -0.45 6.73
C ALA A 274 24.82 -1.25 5.60
N LEU A 275 25.62 -0.55 4.77
CA LEU A 275 26.09 -1.06 3.48
C LEU A 275 27.02 -2.28 3.60
N ALA A 276 27.84 -2.32 4.66
CA ALA A 276 28.72 -3.46 4.94
C ALA A 276 27.91 -4.72 5.29
N ASP A 277 26.90 -4.58 6.16
CA ASP A 277 26.02 -5.69 6.54
C ASP A 277 25.15 -6.14 5.35
N CYS A 278 24.67 -5.19 4.55
CA CYS A 278 23.95 -5.47 3.31
C CYS A 278 24.80 -6.31 2.35
N ARG A 279 26.08 -5.96 2.17
CA ARG A 279 27.02 -6.74 1.36
C ARG A 279 27.15 -8.16 1.89
N ALA A 280 27.37 -8.34 3.19
CA ALA A 280 27.48 -9.66 3.80
C ALA A 280 26.21 -10.51 3.60
N SER A 281 25.02 -9.90 3.77
CA SER A 281 23.74 -10.56 3.50
C SER A 281 23.58 -10.94 2.02
N LEU A 282 24.02 -10.09 1.08
CA LEU A 282 24.00 -10.39 -0.35
C LEU A 282 24.98 -11.50 -0.73
N ASP A 283 26.17 -11.53 -0.14
CA ASP A 283 27.14 -12.61 -0.36
C ASP A 283 26.57 -13.95 0.14
N ARG A 284 25.84 -13.93 1.27
CA ARG A 284 25.13 -15.10 1.77
C ARG A 284 23.99 -15.53 0.83
N LEU A 285 23.22 -14.59 0.30
CA LEU A 285 22.18 -14.86 -0.69
C LEU A 285 22.75 -15.45 -1.97
N GLN A 286 23.88 -14.94 -2.46
CA GLN A 286 24.56 -15.44 -3.64
C GLN A 286 25.01 -16.90 -3.43
N ALA A 287 25.48 -17.25 -2.23
CA ALA A 287 25.85 -18.63 -1.90
C ALA A 287 24.63 -19.57 -1.81
N LEU A 288 23.47 -19.09 -1.35
CA LEU A 288 22.25 -19.88 -1.19
C LEU A 288 21.43 -20.00 -2.49
N ALA A 289 21.41 -18.94 -3.29
CA ALA A 289 20.62 -18.80 -4.52
C ALA A 289 21.35 -17.93 -5.56
N PRO A 290 22.35 -18.49 -6.28
CA PRO A 290 23.27 -17.73 -7.15
C PRO A 290 22.66 -16.93 -8.31
N ALA A 291 21.40 -17.20 -8.65
CA ALA A 291 20.70 -16.55 -9.76
C ALA A 291 19.36 -15.93 -9.30
N HIS A 292 19.23 -15.55 -8.03
CA HIS A 292 17.99 -14.97 -7.51
C HIS A 292 17.77 -13.54 -8.05
N PRO A 293 16.73 -13.29 -8.88
CA PRO A 293 16.57 -12.01 -9.58
C PRO A 293 16.52 -10.79 -8.66
N GLU A 294 15.82 -10.91 -7.53
CA GLU A 294 15.72 -9.80 -6.55
C GLU A 294 17.05 -9.53 -5.84
N ALA A 295 17.87 -10.56 -5.59
CA ALA A 295 19.17 -10.38 -4.96
C ALA A 295 20.13 -9.66 -5.90
N THR A 296 20.10 -10.01 -7.19
CA THR A 296 20.85 -9.32 -8.26
C THR A 296 20.47 -7.85 -8.34
N LEU A 297 19.17 -7.52 -8.29
CA LEU A 297 18.70 -6.12 -8.28
C LEU A 297 19.11 -5.36 -7.02
N LEU A 298 19.07 -5.99 -5.85
CA LEU A 298 19.54 -5.38 -4.60
C LEU A 298 21.06 -5.12 -4.63
N ALA A 299 21.85 -6.05 -5.18
CA ALA A 299 23.28 -5.86 -5.40
C ALA A 299 23.57 -4.72 -6.38
N ALA A 300 22.80 -4.60 -7.46
CA ALA A 300 22.86 -3.46 -8.38
C ALA A 300 22.53 -2.13 -7.67
N GLY A 301 21.53 -2.14 -6.79
CA GLY A 301 21.14 -1.00 -5.95
C GLY A 301 22.24 -0.51 -5.00
N LEU A 302 23.10 -1.42 -4.54
CA LEU A 302 24.19 -1.09 -3.62
C LEU A 302 25.22 -0.13 -4.24
N HIS A 303 25.46 -0.21 -5.56
CA HIS A 303 26.29 0.77 -6.27
C HIS A 303 25.76 2.20 -6.09
N GLY A 304 24.45 2.41 -6.30
CA GLY A 304 23.82 3.71 -6.14
C GLY A 304 23.88 4.22 -4.69
N ARG A 305 23.72 3.32 -3.71
CA ARG A 305 23.85 3.67 -2.28
C ARG A 305 25.27 4.07 -1.88
N MET A 306 26.28 3.57 -2.57
CA MET A 306 27.69 3.95 -2.42
C MET A 306 28.06 5.22 -3.21
N GLY A 307 27.14 5.79 -3.99
CA GLY A 307 27.37 6.97 -4.81
C GLY A 307 27.89 6.67 -6.23
N ASP A 308 28.00 5.39 -6.62
CA ASP A 308 28.38 5.01 -7.98
C ASP A 308 27.13 4.96 -8.88
N ALA A 309 26.66 6.14 -9.28
CA ALA A 309 25.48 6.28 -10.14
C ALA A 309 25.69 5.65 -11.54
N ARG A 310 26.93 5.56 -12.02
CA ARG A 310 27.26 5.00 -13.34
C ARG A 310 27.09 3.50 -13.36
N ALA A 311 27.71 2.80 -12.40
CA ALA A 311 27.53 1.36 -12.27
C ALA A 311 26.08 1.00 -11.93
N HIS A 312 25.41 1.83 -11.12
CA HIS A 312 23.99 1.63 -10.81
C HIS A 312 23.11 1.71 -12.06
N LEU A 313 23.29 2.75 -12.89
CA LEU A 313 22.53 2.93 -14.13
C LEU A 313 22.77 1.76 -15.10
N ALA A 314 24.03 1.38 -15.32
CA ALA A 314 24.38 0.28 -16.20
C ALA A 314 23.73 -1.05 -15.76
N ALA A 315 23.75 -1.34 -14.47
CA ALA A 315 23.14 -2.55 -13.92
C ALA A 315 21.60 -2.54 -14.06
N LEU A 316 20.95 -1.39 -13.82
CA LEU A 316 19.51 -1.26 -14.04
C LEU A 316 19.12 -1.40 -15.51
N GLN A 317 19.90 -0.85 -16.43
CA GLN A 317 19.68 -0.99 -17.87
C GLN A 317 19.84 -2.44 -18.33
N ALA A 318 20.85 -3.16 -17.81
CA ALA A 318 21.02 -4.58 -18.07
C ALA A 318 19.84 -5.41 -17.53
N ALA A 319 19.34 -5.09 -16.34
CA ALA A 319 18.17 -5.77 -15.76
C ALA A 319 16.85 -5.43 -16.48
N TYR A 320 16.77 -4.27 -17.13
CA TYR A 320 15.63 -3.83 -17.93
C TYR A 320 15.54 -4.53 -19.32
N ALA A 321 16.30 -5.61 -19.55
CA ALA A 321 16.40 -6.29 -20.85
C ALA A 321 15.07 -6.67 -21.52
N SER A 322 13.98 -6.89 -20.77
CA SER A 322 12.66 -7.17 -21.33
C SER A 322 12.00 -5.97 -22.02
N GLY A 323 12.47 -4.76 -21.75
CA GLY A 323 11.96 -3.54 -22.35
C GLY A 323 10.54 -3.16 -21.93
N ASP A 324 9.94 -3.84 -20.93
CA ASP A 324 8.57 -3.57 -20.49
C ASP A 324 8.46 -2.14 -19.92
N PRO A 325 7.80 -1.21 -20.64
CA PRO A 325 7.71 0.19 -20.24
C PRO A 325 6.88 0.40 -18.97
N LEU A 326 6.05 -0.58 -18.57
CA LEU A 326 5.28 -0.56 -17.33
C LEU A 326 6.06 -1.14 -16.14
N SER A 327 7.22 -1.73 -16.38
CA SER A 327 8.07 -2.24 -15.31
C SER A 327 8.61 -1.10 -14.45
N ARG A 328 8.69 -1.34 -13.14
CA ARG A 328 9.37 -0.43 -12.20
C ARG A 328 10.81 -0.15 -12.60
N LEU A 329 11.46 -1.08 -13.29
CA LEU A 329 12.83 -0.91 -13.74
C LEU A 329 12.97 0.25 -14.73
N ALA A 330 11.98 0.53 -15.59
CA ALA A 330 11.97 1.70 -16.46
C ALA A 330 12.04 3.00 -15.63
N SER A 331 11.24 3.09 -14.57
CA SER A 331 11.24 4.23 -13.65
C SER A 331 12.55 4.36 -12.88
N SER A 332 13.12 3.24 -12.42
CA SER A 332 14.44 3.24 -11.75
C SER A 332 15.56 3.69 -12.68
N VAL A 333 15.55 3.26 -13.95
CA VAL A 333 16.50 3.72 -14.98
C VAL A 333 16.36 5.22 -15.21
N ALA A 334 15.14 5.72 -15.41
CA ALA A 334 14.86 7.13 -15.61
C ALA A 334 15.36 7.99 -14.44
N MET A 335 15.05 7.59 -13.20
CA MET A 335 15.45 8.31 -12.00
C MET A 335 16.96 8.26 -11.76
N THR A 336 17.60 7.13 -12.02
CA THR A 336 19.05 6.98 -11.81
C THR A 336 19.86 7.80 -12.81
N ALA A 337 19.38 7.94 -14.05
CA ALA A 337 20.03 8.75 -15.08
C ALA A 337 20.17 10.24 -14.70
N LEU A 338 19.34 10.75 -13.78
CA LEU A 338 19.44 12.11 -13.25
C LEU A 338 20.69 12.34 -12.38
N TYR A 339 21.29 11.27 -11.86
CA TYR A 339 22.48 11.32 -11.00
C TYR A 339 23.76 10.94 -11.75
N HIS A 340 23.70 10.81 -13.08
CA HIS A 340 24.86 10.48 -13.90
C HIS A 340 25.49 11.78 -14.41
N ASP A 341 26.56 12.23 -13.76
CA ASP A 341 27.18 13.53 -14.03
C ASP A 341 27.66 13.70 -15.48
N ASP A 342 28.07 12.60 -16.13
CA ASP A 342 28.57 12.66 -17.51
C ASP A 342 27.45 12.60 -18.58
N LEU A 343 26.17 12.41 -18.19
CA LEU A 343 25.07 12.36 -19.15
C LEU A 343 24.56 13.78 -19.45
N PRO A 344 24.59 14.23 -20.72
CA PRO A 344 24.01 15.50 -21.10
C PRO A 344 22.51 15.55 -20.75
N PRO A 345 21.99 16.71 -20.28
CA PRO A 345 20.56 16.87 -20.01
C PRO A 345 19.63 16.48 -21.17
N ALA A 346 20.07 16.69 -22.41
CA ALA A 346 19.33 16.32 -23.61
C ALA A 346 19.15 14.79 -23.74
N ASP A 347 20.17 14.03 -23.38
CA ASP A 347 20.17 12.56 -23.46
C ASP A 347 19.34 11.97 -22.34
N VAL A 348 19.40 12.53 -21.14
CA VAL A 348 18.49 12.16 -20.03
C VAL A 348 17.03 12.39 -20.44
N ALA A 349 16.72 13.56 -21.03
CA ALA A 349 15.37 13.85 -21.52
C ALA A 349 14.93 12.93 -22.68
N ALA A 350 15.84 12.57 -23.59
CA ALA A 350 15.57 11.61 -24.66
C ALA A 350 15.29 10.21 -24.09
N LEU A 351 16.07 9.76 -23.10
CA LEU A 351 15.87 8.51 -22.40
C LEU A 351 14.50 8.46 -21.71
N HIS A 352 14.13 9.52 -20.98
CA HIS A 352 12.82 9.62 -20.32
C HIS A 352 11.67 9.53 -21.33
N ARG A 353 11.75 10.29 -22.43
CA ARG A 353 10.73 10.23 -23.51
C ARG A 353 10.62 8.83 -24.10
N ARG A 354 11.74 8.16 -24.38
CA ARG A 354 11.74 6.80 -24.91
C ARG A 354 11.08 5.80 -23.95
N LEU A 355 11.41 5.87 -22.67
CA LEU A 355 10.83 4.99 -21.65
C LEU A 355 9.33 5.25 -21.45
N CYS A 356 8.90 6.51 -21.57
CA CYS A 356 7.51 6.91 -21.39
C CYS A 356 6.64 6.77 -22.65
N ALA A 357 7.22 6.68 -23.85
CA ALA A 357 6.47 6.68 -25.10
C ALA A 357 5.39 5.58 -25.18
N PRO A 358 5.61 4.33 -24.73
CA PRO A 358 4.56 3.31 -24.77
C PRO A 358 3.42 3.59 -23.77
N ILE A 359 3.74 4.25 -22.66
CA ILE A 359 2.75 4.70 -21.68
C ILE A 359 1.88 5.78 -22.32
N GLU A 360 2.50 6.76 -22.97
CA GLU A 360 1.84 7.84 -23.70
C GLU A 360 0.99 7.33 -24.88
N ALA A 361 1.43 6.27 -25.56
CA ALA A 361 0.68 5.65 -26.64
C ALA A 361 -0.55 4.87 -26.15
N ALA A 362 -0.54 4.36 -24.91
CA ALA A 362 -1.68 3.66 -24.31
C ALA A 362 -2.77 4.62 -23.81
N VAL A 363 -2.54 5.93 -23.92
CA VAL A 363 -3.45 6.99 -23.49
C VAL A 363 -4.62 7.17 -24.41
N VAL A 364 -5.82 7.00 -23.84
CA VAL A 364 -7.05 7.49 -24.42
C VAL A 364 -7.18 8.95 -24.02
N GLU A 365 -6.97 9.85 -24.97
CA GLU A 365 -7.24 11.27 -24.77
C GLU A 365 -8.74 11.45 -24.49
N LYS A 366 -9.08 11.99 -23.33
CA LYS A 366 -10.44 12.46 -23.05
C LYS A 366 -10.51 13.95 -23.38
N THR A 367 -11.53 14.35 -24.15
CA THR A 367 -11.73 15.73 -24.64
C THR A 367 -12.87 16.48 -23.96
N ASP A 368 -13.76 15.77 -23.23
CA ASP A 368 -14.95 16.36 -22.59
C ASP A 368 -14.91 16.41 -21.06
N PHE A 369 -14.44 17.52 -20.49
CA PHE A 369 -14.35 17.68 -19.03
C PHE A 369 -15.72 18.12 -18.49
N PRO A 370 -16.45 17.27 -17.74
CA PRO A 370 -17.87 17.49 -17.46
C PRO A 370 -18.11 18.58 -16.41
N ASN A 371 -17.12 18.89 -15.55
CA ASN A 371 -17.37 19.83 -14.47
C ASN A 371 -17.62 21.24 -15.03
N PRO A 372 -18.67 21.94 -14.55
CA PRO A 372 -18.97 23.27 -15.01
C PRO A 372 -17.85 24.24 -14.64
N ARG A 373 -17.45 25.06 -15.63
CA ARG A 373 -16.51 26.17 -15.44
C ARG A 373 -17.24 27.30 -14.75
N SER A 374 -17.22 27.31 -13.42
CA SER A 374 -17.89 28.34 -12.61
C SER A 374 -16.90 29.00 -11.64
N THR A 375 -17.00 30.31 -11.52
CA THR A 375 -16.28 31.12 -10.54
C THR A 375 -17.05 31.30 -9.23
N THR A 376 -18.31 30.83 -9.17
CA THR A 376 -19.19 30.99 -8.00
C THR A 376 -19.11 29.83 -7.01
N ARG A 377 -18.45 28.73 -7.37
CA ARG A 377 -18.20 27.58 -6.49
C ARG A 377 -16.73 27.52 -6.08
N ARG A 378 -16.45 26.80 -4.99
CA ARG A 378 -15.08 26.42 -4.62
C ARG A 378 -14.44 25.60 -5.73
N LEU A 379 -13.17 25.87 -6.00
CA LEU A 379 -12.36 25.07 -6.91
C LEU A 379 -11.84 23.82 -6.19
N ARG A 380 -12.09 22.64 -6.76
CA ARG A 380 -11.71 21.36 -6.16
C ARG A 380 -10.32 20.93 -6.62
N ILE A 381 -9.39 20.79 -5.69
CA ILE A 381 -8.00 20.40 -5.95
C ILE A 381 -7.74 19.04 -5.30
N GLY A 382 -7.39 18.06 -6.12
CA GLY A 382 -7.00 16.71 -5.69
C GLY A 382 -5.49 16.53 -5.69
N TYR A 383 -4.91 16.04 -4.60
CA TYR A 383 -3.50 15.66 -4.52
C TYR A 383 -3.36 14.15 -4.43
N VAL A 384 -2.60 13.53 -5.33
CA VAL A 384 -2.28 12.09 -5.27
C VAL A 384 -0.89 11.92 -4.68
N THR A 385 -0.78 11.28 -3.52
CA THR A 385 0.51 11.18 -2.83
C THR A 385 0.56 10.08 -1.77
N GLY A 386 1.68 9.35 -1.72
CA GLY A 386 1.98 8.42 -0.63
C GLY A 386 2.86 9.01 0.46
N ASP A 387 3.26 10.27 0.30
CA ASP A 387 4.53 10.78 0.78
C ASP A 387 4.38 11.88 1.86
N LEU A 388 3.18 12.00 2.45
CA LEU A 388 2.82 12.95 3.51
C LEU A 388 3.14 12.41 4.91
N HIS A 389 4.36 11.93 5.12
CA HIS A 389 4.81 11.32 6.37
C HIS A 389 6.22 11.75 6.75
N ARG A 390 6.58 11.65 8.04
CA ARG A 390 7.92 11.91 8.59
C ARG A 390 8.56 13.20 8.02
N GLN A 391 9.88 13.19 7.87
CA GLN A 391 10.67 14.21 7.17
C GLN A 391 10.78 13.93 5.67
N HIS A 392 9.77 13.29 5.07
CA HIS A 392 9.82 13.04 3.64
C HIS A 392 9.73 14.37 2.86
N PRO A 393 10.53 14.58 1.80
CA PRO A 393 10.60 15.89 1.12
C PRO A 393 9.25 16.44 0.65
N VAL A 394 8.37 15.59 0.11
CA VAL A 394 7.02 16.04 -0.31
C VAL A 394 6.24 16.58 0.89
N ASN A 395 6.25 15.87 2.03
CA ASN A 395 5.60 16.33 3.24
C ASN A 395 6.18 17.67 3.73
N LEU A 396 7.50 17.81 3.77
CA LEU A 396 8.19 19.02 4.23
C LEU A 396 7.75 20.28 3.46
N PHE A 397 7.55 20.16 2.15
CA PHE A 397 7.13 21.27 1.30
C PHE A 397 5.60 21.44 1.24
N MET A 398 4.85 20.35 1.24
CA MET A 398 3.40 20.40 1.02
C MET A 398 2.58 20.61 2.27
N LEU A 399 3.03 20.14 3.44
CA LEU A 399 2.28 20.32 4.68
C LEU A 399 2.01 21.81 5.01
N PRO A 400 2.98 22.74 4.88
CA PRO A 400 2.72 24.17 5.05
C PRO A 400 1.72 24.76 4.06
N VAL A 401 1.63 24.20 2.84
CA VAL A 401 0.67 24.59 1.80
C VAL A 401 -0.72 24.10 2.16
N LEU A 402 -0.84 22.82 2.51
CA LEU A 402 -2.11 22.22 2.93
C LEU A 402 -2.72 22.99 4.11
N GLN A 403 -1.91 23.32 5.12
CA GLN A 403 -2.35 24.10 6.30
C GLN A 403 -2.77 25.54 6.01
N ARG A 404 -2.42 26.09 4.83
CA ARG A 404 -2.67 27.49 4.46
C ARG A 404 -3.65 27.64 3.29
N HIS A 405 -4.20 26.54 2.79
CA HIS A 405 -5.24 26.61 1.76
C HIS A 405 -6.42 27.42 2.29
N ASP A 406 -6.90 28.34 1.47
CA ASP A 406 -8.12 29.08 1.77
C ASP A 406 -9.33 28.20 1.45
N HIS A 407 -9.80 27.46 2.46
CA HIS A 407 -10.94 26.55 2.34
C HIS A 407 -12.26 27.26 2.01
N ARG A 408 -12.32 28.61 1.99
CA ARG A 408 -13.48 29.34 1.47
C ARG A 408 -13.51 29.38 -0.06
N ARG A 409 -12.34 29.25 -0.70
CA ARG A 409 -12.16 29.34 -2.16
C ARG A 409 -11.82 28.00 -2.79
N PHE A 410 -11.17 27.12 -2.05
CA PHE A 410 -10.71 25.82 -2.53
C PHE A 410 -11.27 24.69 -1.69
N GLU A 411 -11.57 23.55 -2.29
CA GLU A 411 -11.87 22.29 -1.62
C GLU A 411 -10.73 21.32 -1.88
N ILE A 412 -10.10 20.84 -0.82
CA ILE A 412 -8.85 20.08 -0.88
C ILE A 412 -9.13 18.60 -0.64
N ALA A 413 -8.93 17.79 -1.67
CA ALA A 413 -8.98 16.34 -1.59
C ALA A 413 -7.56 15.75 -1.60
N ILE A 414 -7.31 14.76 -0.75
CA ILE A 414 -6.07 13.99 -0.74
C ILE A 414 -6.39 12.52 -1.02
N TYR A 415 -5.78 11.98 -2.06
CA TYR A 415 -5.78 10.57 -2.42
C TYR A 415 -4.48 9.95 -1.92
N HIS A 416 -4.51 9.41 -0.71
CA HIS A 416 -3.32 8.89 -0.04
C HIS A 416 -2.98 7.49 -0.55
N THR A 417 -1.88 7.36 -1.30
CA THR A 417 -1.41 6.07 -1.84
C THR A 417 -0.39 5.38 -0.95
N GLY A 418 -0.06 5.99 0.19
CA GLY A 418 0.93 5.49 1.15
C GLY A 418 0.31 4.60 2.22
N HIS A 419 1.16 3.96 3.01
CA HIS A 419 0.77 3.08 4.12
C HIS A 419 1.13 3.67 5.50
N MET A 420 1.70 4.88 5.49
CA MET A 420 2.30 5.51 6.65
C MET A 420 1.31 6.44 7.35
N HIS A 421 1.05 6.16 8.63
CA HIS A 421 0.14 6.95 9.46
C HIS A 421 0.86 7.44 10.73
N ASP A 422 1.53 8.59 10.62
CA ASP A 422 2.23 9.22 11.74
C ASP A 422 1.63 10.58 12.10
N ALA A 423 2.30 11.32 12.99
CA ALA A 423 1.85 12.64 13.40
C ALA A 423 1.74 13.63 12.24
N TYR A 424 2.62 13.53 11.23
CA TYR A 424 2.57 14.38 10.04
C TYR A 424 1.42 14.00 9.12
N THR A 425 1.19 12.69 8.91
CA THR A 425 0.03 12.23 8.14
C THR A 425 -1.27 12.73 8.77
N ARG A 426 -1.38 12.70 10.11
CA ARG A 426 -2.54 13.24 10.83
C ARG A 426 -2.71 14.75 10.65
N GLN A 427 -1.61 15.52 10.69
CA GLN A 427 -1.65 16.97 10.42
C GLN A 427 -2.05 17.28 8.98
N ALA A 428 -1.57 16.50 8.01
CA ALA A 428 -1.96 16.65 6.61
C ALA A 428 -3.45 16.33 6.43
N ARG A 429 -3.92 15.23 7.04
CA ARG A 429 -5.33 14.83 7.02
C ARG A 429 -6.25 15.87 7.64
N SER A 430 -5.87 16.49 8.77
CA SER A 430 -6.66 17.56 9.38
C SER A 430 -6.68 18.87 8.57
N SER A 431 -5.83 18.98 7.55
CA SER A 431 -5.75 20.15 6.66
C SER A 431 -6.46 19.92 5.31
N ALA A 432 -7.13 18.79 5.14
CA ALA A 432 -7.87 18.45 3.92
C ALA A 432 -9.39 18.45 4.18
N ASP A 433 -10.17 18.87 3.19
CA ASP A 433 -11.63 18.73 3.23
C ASP A 433 -12.05 17.29 2.99
N ARG A 434 -11.29 16.55 2.17
CA ARG A 434 -11.50 15.13 1.89
C ARG A 434 -10.20 14.35 1.95
N TRP A 435 -10.25 13.15 2.53
CA TRP A 435 -9.12 12.21 2.56
C TRP A 435 -9.60 10.82 2.16
N LEU A 436 -9.06 10.29 1.07
CA LEU A 436 -9.31 8.94 0.60
C LEU A 436 -8.05 8.08 0.80
N GLU A 437 -8.20 6.94 1.47
CA GLU A 437 -7.17 5.90 1.52
C GLU A 437 -7.11 5.16 0.17
N ALA A 438 -6.31 5.67 -0.75
CA ALA A 438 -6.18 5.17 -2.12
C ALA A 438 -5.24 3.96 -2.22
N ALA A 439 -4.44 3.68 -1.19
CA ALA A 439 -3.46 2.58 -1.17
C ALA A 439 -4.08 1.17 -1.35
N ALA A 440 -5.40 1.03 -1.17
CA ALA A 440 -6.14 -0.21 -1.39
C ALA A 440 -6.92 -0.26 -2.73
N LEU A 441 -7.04 0.86 -3.46
CA LEU A 441 -7.84 0.96 -4.70
C LEU A 441 -7.03 0.63 -5.96
N ASP A 442 -7.58 -0.16 -6.88
CA ASP A 442 -6.98 -0.27 -8.23
C ASP A 442 -7.12 1.04 -9.02
N ASP A 443 -6.47 1.10 -10.18
CA ASP A 443 -6.39 2.32 -11.00
C ASP A 443 -7.79 2.79 -11.46
N ALA A 444 -8.68 1.86 -11.80
CA ALA A 444 -10.04 2.16 -12.24
C ALA A 444 -10.90 2.69 -11.09
N ALA A 445 -10.81 2.06 -9.91
CA ALA A 445 -11.52 2.48 -8.71
C ALA A 445 -11.02 3.86 -8.22
N LEU A 446 -9.71 4.11 -8.26
CA LEU A 446 -9.16 5.42 -7.92
C LEU A 446 -9.63 6.49 -8.91
N GLN A 447 -9.62 6.19 -10.21
CA GLN A 447 -10.13 7.10 -11.23
C GLN A 447 -11.61 7.42 -11.01
N GLN A 448 -12.44 6.40 -10.78
CA GLN A 448 -13.86 6.59 -10.50
C GLN A 448 -14.08 7.46 -9.26
N ALA A 449 -13.30 7.27 -8.21
CA ALA A 449 -13.36 8.12 -7.02
C ALA A 449 -13.01 9.59 -7.32
N ILE A 450 -11.92 9.83 -8.07
CA ILE A 450 -11.51 11.18 -8.48
C ILE A 450 -12.60 11.87 -9.32
N LEU A 451 -13.23 11.14 -10.24
CA LEU A 451 -14.32 11.65 -11.07
C LEU A 451 -15.58 11.93 -10.25
N ALA A 452 -15.94 11.05 -9.32
CA ALA A 452 -17.09 11.22 -8.42
C ALA A 452 -16.92 12.41 -7.47
N ASP A 453 -15.69 12.74 -7.09
CA ASP A 453 -15.37 13.95 -6.33
C ASP A 453 -15.46 15.23 -7.17
N GLU A 454 -15.61 15.11 -8.49
CA GLU A 454 -15.57 16.19 -9.49
C GLU A 454 -14.34 17.10 -9.29
N VAL A 455 -13.16 16.50 -9.12
CA VAL A 455 -11.90 17.24 -8.99
C VAL A 455 -11.65 18.11 -10.22
N ASP A 456 -11.36 19.40 -10.00
CA ASP A 456 -11.07 20.36 -11.08
C ASP A 456 -9.61 20.36 -11.51
N ILE A 457 -8.71 20.18 -10.53
CA ILE A 457 -7.27 20.15 -10.72
C ILE A 457 -6.72 18.95 -9.96
N LEU A 458 -6.14 17.99 -10.69
CA LEU A 458 -5.41 16.87 -10.10
C LEU A 458 -3.91 17.15 -10.12
N VAL A 459 -3.26 17.01 -8.98
CA VAL A 459 -1.82 17.22 -8.79
C VAL A 459 -1.18 15.89 -8.39
N ASP A 460 -0.33 15.36 -9.26
CA ASP A 460 0.48 14.18 -8.98
C ASP A 460 1.74 14.58 -8.20
N LEU A 461 1.88 14.04 -6.99
CA LEU A 461 3.06 14.19 -6.14
C LEU A 461 3.75 12.84 -5.87
N ALA A 462 3.29 11.75 -6.49
CA ALA A 462 3.88 10.43 -6.35
C ALA A 462 5.11 10.28 -7.27
N GLY A 463 5.05 10.80 -8.50
CA GLY A 463 6.13 10.70 -9.48
C GLY A 463 6.57 9.25 -9.72
N HIS A 464 7.83 9.03 -10.10
CA HIS A 464 8.38 7.68 -10.37
C HIS A 464 8.62 6.82 -9.11
N ARG A 465 8.05 7.15 -7.94
CA ARG A 465 8.38 6.50 -6.67
C ARG A 465 7.48 5.34 -6.26
N VAL A 466 8.06 4.58 -5.33
CA VAL A 466 7.77 3.23 -4.89
C VAL A 466 6.39 3.12 -4.21
N ALA A 467 5.44 2.47 -4.91
CA ALA A 467 4.28 1.79 -4.32
C ALA A 467 4.18 0.36 -4.93
N PRO A 468 3.42 -0.60 -4.34
CA PRO A 468 3.13 -1.94 -4.90
C PRO A 468 2.65 -1.85 -6.37
N PRO A 469 2.67 -2.93 -7.18
CA PRO A 469 2.54 -2.84 -8.65
C PRO A 469 1.20 -2.21 -8.98
N ARG A 470 1.25 -0.90 -9.19
CA ARG A 470 0.12 -0.10 -9.57
C ARG A 470 0.64 0.86 -10.58
N THR A 471 0.18 0.60 -11.77
CA THR A 471 0.22 1.42 -12.97
C THR A 471 -0.28 2.84 -12.72
N VAL A 472 -0.52 3.38 -11.52
CA VAL A 472 -1.09 4.73 -11.31
C VAL A 472 -0.31 5.80 -12.07
N CYS A 473 1.03 5.80 -12.06
CA CYS A 473 1.81 6.81 -12.79
C CYS A 473 1.86 6.58 -14.32
N SER A 474 1.48 5.39 -14.79
CA SER A 474 1.41 5.04 -16.21
C SER A 474 -0.02 4.89 -16.77
N ALA A 475 -1.03 4.76 -15.91
CA ALA A 475 -2.43 4.57 -16.23
C ALA A 475 -3.26 5.82 -15.90
N GLN A 476 -2.78 6.75 -15.07
CA GLN A 476 -3.30 8.13 -15.15
C GLN A 476 -2.89 8.80 -16.44
N ARG A 477 -1.83 8.32 -17.10
CA ARG A 477 -1.63 8.66 -18.49
C ARG A 477 -2.77 8.07 -19.33
N ARG A 478 -3.30 6.87 -19.07
CA ARG A 478 -4.36 6.25 -19.89
C ARG A 478 -5.62 7.12 -20.13
N ASP A 479 -5.86 8.12 -19.28
CA ASP A 479 -6.95 9.08 -19.41
C ASP A 479 -6.49 10.53 -19.13
N ALA A 480 -5.22 10.82 -19.41
CA ALA A 480 -4.67 12.17 -19.28
C ALA A 480 -5.17 13.05 -20.43
N TRP A 481 -5.73 14.19 -20.04
CA TRP A 481 -6.19 15.26 -20.90
C TRP A 481 -4.98 15.98 -21.50
N THR A 482 -4.64 15.74 -22.76
CA THR A 482 -3.59 16.50 -23.45
C THR A 482 -3.98 16.82 -24.90
N LEU A 483 -4.27 18.10 -25.14
CA LEU A 483 -4.80 18.67 -26.38
C LEU A 483 -3.77 18.76 -27.54
N LYS A 484 -4.20 18.41 -28.77
CA LYS A 484 -3.61 18.80 -30.07
C LYS A 484 -4.79 18.83 -31.08
N ASP A 485 -5.15 19.82 -31.89
CA ASP A 485 -4.53 20.88 -32.68
C ASP A 485 -5.61 21.97 -32.95
N LEU A 486 -5.26 23.18 -33.44
CA LEU A 486 -5.95 23.92 -34.51
C LEU A 486 -5.19 25.24 -34.88
N PRO A 487 -5.36 25.75 -36.11
CA PRO A 487 -4.37 26.54 -36.84
C PRO A 487 -4.32 28.02 -36.44
N ARG A 488 -3.20 28.61 -36.86
CA ARG A 488 -2.90 30.04 -36.85
C ARG A 488 -4.06 30.82 -37.46
N ASP A 489 -4.70 31.67 -36.65
CA ASP A 489 -4.95 33.09 -36.89
C ASP A 489 -6.08 33.59 -35.99
N TYR A 490 -6.03 34.88 -35.65
CA TYR A 490 -6.98 35.71 -34.89
C TYR A 490 -6.71 35.99 -33.40
N ASP A 491 -7.14 37.19 -33.03
CA ASP A 491 -6.50 38.17 -32.15
C ASP A 491 -7.42 38.49 -30.94
N ILE A 492 -6.81 38.66 -29.75
CA ILE A 492 -7.25 39.29 -28.47
C ILE A 492 -8.43 38.65 -27.64
N PRO A 493 -8.65 39.01 -26.35
CA PRO A 493 -8.07 38.52 -25.07
C PRO A 493 -9.05 37.72 -24.16
N HIS A 494 -8.54 37.22 -23.02
CA HIS A 494 -9.19 36.47 -21.92
C HIS A 494 -9.25 34.95 -22.11
N ARG A 495 -8.35 34.21 -21.43
CA ARG A 495 -8.57 32.82 -20.96
C ARG A 495 -7.43 32.35 -20.06
N LEU A 496 -7.78 31.94 -18.83
CA LEU A 496 -6.89 31.26 -17.89
C LEU A 496 -6.66 29.80 -18.32
N PRO A 497 -5.42 29.31 -18.33
CA PRO A 497 -5.06 27.95 -18.75
C PRO A 497 -5.07 26.88 -17.63
N ARG A 498 -5.23 25.62 -18.06
CA ARG A 498 -5.41 24.39 -17.25
C ARG A 498 -4.08 23.65 -17.10
N ILE A 499 -3.80 23.14 -15.91
CA ILE A 499 -2.48 22.64 -15.48
C ILE A 499 -2.55 21.16 -15.08
N VAL A 500 -1.69 20.35 -15.69
CA VAL A 500 -1.18 19.09 -15.13
C VAL A 500 0.30 19.33 -14.82
N VAL A 501 0.67 19.31 -13.53
CA VAL A 501 2.07 19.52 -13.12
C VAL A 501 2.76 18.15 -13.02
N SER A 502 3.70 17.88 -13.92
CA SER A 502 4.68 16.80 -13.77
C SER A 502 6.06 17.45 -13.67
N ALA A 503 6.81 17.12 -12.61
CA ALA A 503 8.11 17.73 -12.34
C ALA A 503 9.24 16.96 -13.05
N LEU A 504 10.03 17.66 -13.89
CA LEU A 504 11.48 17.49 -14.15
C LEU A 504 11.92 18.38 -15.34
N ARG A 505 12.83 19.36 -15.16
CA ARG A 505 13.51 20.07 -16.28
C ARG A 505 14.86 20.71 -15.87
N PRO A 506 15.97 20.47 -16.57
CA PRO A 506 17.16 21.33 -16.50
C PRO A 506 17.07 22.54 -17.45
N ALA A 507 17.62 23.69 -17.06
CA ALA A 507 17.51 24.97 -17.78
C ALA A 507 18.17 24.95 -19.19
N GLY A 508 17.47 25.43 -20.23
CA GLY A 508 18.12 25.78 -21.51
C GLY A 508 17.28 25.72 -22.80
N PHE A 509 16.25 24.86 -22.93
CA PHE A 509 15.70 24.55 -24.27
C PHE A 509 14.17 24.53 -24.37
N ARG A 510 13.60 25.24 -25.36
CA ARG A 510 12.14 25.36 -25.61
C ARG A 510 11.57 24.03 -26.13
N CYS A 511 10.57 23.48 -25.42
CA CYS A 511 9.76 22.35 -25.87
C CYS A 511 8.38 22.85 -26.35
N GLN A 512 7.97 22.43 -27.55
CA GLN A 512 6.72 22.87 -28.19
C GLN A 512 5.56 21.95 -27.77
N HIS A 513 4.80 22.37 -26.76
CA HIS A 513 3.54 21.78 -26.24
C HIS A 513 3.69 20.97 -24.94
N GLN A 514 4.33 21.59 -23.95
CA GLN A 514 3.75 21.72 -22.62
C GLN A 514 3.43 23.19 -22.41
N HIS A 515 2.31 23.40 -21.75
CA HIS A 515 1.77 24.69 -21.47
C HIS A 515 2.69 25.39 -20.34
N ILE A 516 3.09 26.72 -20.42
CA ILE A 516 4.01 27.65 -19.61
C ILE A 516 3.38 28.89 -18.78
N VAL A 517 3.19 28.88 -17.44
CA VAL A 517 2.78 29.98 -16.53
C VAL A 517 4.08 30.47 -15.95
N ARG A 518 4.19 31.79 -15.84
CA ARG A 518 5.34 32.43 -15.24
C ARG A 518 5.33 32.24 -13.71
N GLN A 519 6.28 31.41 -13.27
CA GLN A 519 6.96 31.42 -11.96
C GLN A 519 6.13 30.98 -10.73
N VAL A 520 6.42 29.76 -10.23
CA VAL A 520 6.02 29.29 -8.90
C VAL A 520 7.29 28.98 -8.10
N ILE A 521 7.41 29.58 -6.92
CA ILE A 521 8.54 29.44 -6.00
C ILE A 521 8.25 28.25 -5.08
N GLU A 522 9.25 27.40 -4.79
CA GLU A 522 9.13 26.32 -3.82
C GLU A 522 8.52 26.83 -2.51
N PRO A 523 7.44 26.19 -2.00
CA PRO A 523 6.88 26.56 -0.72
C PRO A 523 7.85 26.13 0.39
N ASN A 524 8.71 27.06 0.80
CA ASN A 524 9.65 26.85 1.89
C ASN A 524 8.96 27.09 3.25
N ASP A 525 9.23 26.24 4.24
CA ASP A 525 8.68 26.40 5.58
C ASP A 525 9.30 27.62 6.29
N LYS A 526 8.61 28.75 6.19
CA LYS A 526 8.99 29.99 6.87
C LYS A 526 8.74 29.95 8.39
N ARG A 527 8.07 28.94 8.97
CA ARG A 527 7.89 28.84 10.44
C ARG A 527 9.22 28.78 11.18
N SER A 528 10.22 28.11 10.60
CA SER A 528 11.59 28.06 11.12
C SER A 528 12.25 29.45 11.28
N ARG A 529 11.73 30.49 10.61
CA ARG A 529 12.23 31.87 10.69
C ARG A 529 11.33 32.79 11.52
N SER A 530 10.01 32.55 11.58
CA SER A 530 9.04 33.49 12.18
C SER A 530 8.69 33.19 13.64
N GLU A 531 8.83 31.95 14.11
CA GLU A 531 8.84 31.67 15.54
C GLU A 531 10.23 32.03 16.05
N GLY A 532 10.35 33.22 16.64
CA GLY A 532 11.63 33.86 16.98
C GLY A 532 12.63 32.87 17.57
N ARG A 533 13.74 32.63 16.83
CA ARG A 533 14.91 31.82 17.24
C ARG A 533 14.56 30.81 18.33
N SER A 534 13.69 29.83 18.06
CA SER A 534 13.66 28.66 18.92
C SER A 534 15.07 28.06 18.83
N SER A 535 15.71 27.98 19.99
CA SER A 535 17.12 27.75 20.17
C SER A 535 17.52 26.36 19.66
N PHE A 536 17.73 26.21 18.35
CA PHE A 536 18.63 25.16 17.88
C PHE A 536 20.00 25.51 18.45
N ARG A 537 20.43 24.79 19.48
CA ARG A 537 21.83 24.81 19.91
C ARG A 537 22.65 24.48 18.68
N ARG A 538 23.29 25.50 18.06
CA ARG A 538 24.34 25.27 17.09
C ARG A 538 25.41 24.52 17.84
N PHE A 539 25.56 23.23 17.56
CA PHE A 539 26.64 22.45 18.12
C PHE A 539 27.97 23.12 17.72
N PRO A 540 28.95 23.21 18.65
CA PRO A 540 30.30 23.65 18.32
C PRO A 540 30.82 22.88 17.11
N ARG A 541 31.58 23.55 16.22
CA ARG A 541 32.14 22.94 15.00
C ARG A 541 32.87 21.62 15.27
N LYS A 542 33.59 21.56 16.39
CA LYS A 542 34.24 20.36 16.92
C LYS A 542 33.30 19.15 17.07
N ILE A 543 32.09 19.37 17.59
CA ILE A 543 31.09 18.31 17.77
C ILE A 543 30.54 17.84 16.42
N ALA A 544 30.50 18.72 15.42
CA ALA A 544 30.10 18.39 14.05
C ALA A 544 31.25 17.86 13.17
N GLY A 545 32.44 17.60 13.74
CA GLY A 545 33.63 17.18 12.99
C GLY A 545 34.18 18.23 12.02
N LEU A 546 33.78 19.49 12.18
CA LEU A 546 34.22 20.60 11.34
C LEU A 546 35.42 21.33 11.97
N PRO A 547 36.32 21.89 11.15
CA PRO A 547 37.46 22.66 11.65
C PRO A 547 36.99 23.86 12.49
N GLU A 548 37.60 24.04 13.67
CA GLU A 548 37.27 25.13 14.59
C GLU A 548 37.57 26.51 13.98
N HIS A 549 38.63 26.59 13.17
CA HIS A 549 39.05 27.78 12.44
C HIS A 549 39.21 27.48 10.94
N GLY A 550 38.91 28.46 10.09
CA GLY A 550 39.04 28.35 8.63
C GLY A 550 37.72 28.15 7.88
N PRO A 551 37.75 28.29 6.54
CA PRO A 551 36.61 28.03 5.68
C PRO A 551 36.33 26.52 5.61
N TRP A 552 35.05 26.17 5.56
CA TRP A 552 34.60 24.82 5.25
C TRP A 552 33.53 24.95 4.17
N SER A 553 33.55 24.06 3.19
CA SER A 553 32.52 23.99 2.17
C SER A 553 31.43 23.03 2.61
N CYS A 554 30.18 23.42 2.40
CA CYS A 554 29.03 22.55 2.58
C CYS A 554 28.44 22.29 1.20
N SER A 555 28.67 21.11 0.63
CA SER A 555 27.84 20.61 -0.46
C SER A 555 26.70 19.80 0.16
N ARG A 556 25.53 20.42 0.25
CA ARG A 556 24.30 19.62 0.31
C ARG A 556 24.08 19.13 -1.12
N GLY A 557 23.75 17.84 -1.28
CA GLY A 557 23.44 17.28 -2.60
C GLY A 557 22.43 18.15 -3.36
N PRO A 558 22.32 18.01 -4.69
CA PRO A 558 21.56 18.92 -5.52
C PRO A 558 20.18 19.17 -4.92
N GLU A 559 19.85 20.45 -4.72
CA GLU A 559 18.50 20.85 -4.33
C GLU A 559 17.53 20.23 -5.34
N LYS A 560 16.57 19.45 -4.83
CA LYS A 560 15.48 18.96 -5.67
C LYS A 560 14.63 20.15 -6.06
N HIS A 561 14.97 20.79 -7.18
CA HIS A 561 14.14 21.83 -7.75
C HIS A 561 12.79 21.24 -8.13
N VAL A 562 11.75 21.59 -7.38
CA VAL A 562 10.36 21.30 -7.76
C VAL A 562 10.00 22.26 -8.88
N ILE A 563 10.18 21.81 -10.12
CA ILE A 563 9.82 22.59 -11.29
C ILE A 563 8.37 22.30 -11.62
N ILE A 564 7.52 23.21 -11.18
CA ILE A 564 6.09 23.18 -11.45
C ILE A 564 5.84 23.76 -12.85
N ILE A 565 5.63 22.87 -13.81
CA ILE A 565 5.25 23.20 -15.19
C ILE A 565 3.74 23.42 -15.24
N THR A 566 3.33 24.56 -15.76
CA THR A 566 1.96 25.08 -15.87
C THR A 566 1.95 25.89 -17.19
N ARG A 567 0.90 26.05 -18.08
CA ARG A 567 0.62 27.31 -18.87
C ARG A 567 -0.50 27.98 -18.23
#